data_AF-X1VR71-F1
#
_entry.id   AF-X1VR71-F1
#
_cell.length_a   1.000
_cell.length_b   1.000
_cell.length_c   1.000
_cell.angle_alpha   90.00
_cell.angle_beta   90.00
_cell.angle_gamma   90.00
#
_symmetry.space_group_name_H-M   'P 1'
#
loop_
_entity.id
_entity.type
_entity.pdbx_description
1 polymer ?
#
loop_
_entity_poly.entity_id
_entity_poly.type
_entity_poly.pdbx_seq_one_letter_code
_entity_poly.pdbx_strand_id
1 'polypeptide(L)'
;MLRTKNGAAEIDYPKLAETVKIAVRFLDNVIDVNKFPLPEIAEMTRKSRKIGLGVMGFADILIKLGIPYDSEEALTLAEKVMADIQHWATEASRELAQERGVFPAFNDSIYDVPSGLKLRNASCTTIAPTGTLSIIAGCSSGIEPLFALSYTRNILDGAQLLEVNPYFEEVAKSEGFYSEELMQRLADGAKLHDMDEVPDGIKQVFVTAHEIQPEWHVKMQAAFQKSTHNAVSKTVNFPQEATREDIAK
;
A
#
# COMPACT_ATOMS: atom_id res chain seq x y z
N MET A 1 -4.98 8.83 7.56
CA MET A 1 -5.30 9.51 6.27
C MET A 1 -6.80 9.57 5.99
N LEU A 2 -7.66 9.14 6.93
CA LEU A 2 -9.10 9.27 6.84
C LEU A 2 -9.60 10.33 7.82
N ARG A 3 -10.76 10.91 7.51
CA ARG A 3 -11.53 11.76 8.42
C ARG A 3 -12.99 11.33 8.42
N THR A 4 -13.69 11.60 9.51
CA THR A 4 -15.13 11.35 9.60
C THR A 4 -15.91 12.56 9.13
N LYS A 5 -16.83 12.36 8.18
CA LYS A 5 -17.75 13.39 7.70
C LYS A 5 -19.15 12.79 7.63
N ASN A 6 -20.11 13.43 8.30
CA ASN A 6 -21.50 12.96 8.38
C ASN A 6 -21.66 11.51 8.85
N GLY A 7 -20.79 11.02 9.73
CA GLY A 7 -20.80 9.65 10.23
C GLY A 7 -20.16 8.61 9.31
N ALA A 8 -19.70 9.00 8.12
CA ALA A 8 -18.97 8.12 7.19
C ALA A 8 -17.47 8.47 7.18
N ALA A 9 -16.62 7.47 6.95
CA ALA A 9 -15.20 7.69 6.71
C ALA A 9 -14.99 8.18 5.27
N GLU A 10 -14.11 9.17 5.08
CA GLU A 10 -13.63 9.59 3.76
C GLU A 10 -12.13 9.87 3.79
N ILE A 11 -11.47 9.79 2.63
CA ILE A 11 -10.05 10.12 2.50
C ILE A 11 -9.85 11.62 2.67
N ASP A 12 -8.92 11.99 3.54
CA ASP A 12 -8.54 13.39 3.77
C ASP A 12 -7.49 13.83 2.74
N TYR A 13 -7.94 14.08 1.50
CA TYR A 13 -7.08 14.45 0.37
C TYR A 13 -6.17 15.68 0.65
N PRO A 14 -6.64 16.76 1.31
CA PRO A 14 -5.76 17.87 1.68
C PRO A 14 -4.57 17.44 2.54
N LYS A 15 -4.83 16.63 3.57
CA LYS A 15 -3.78 16.10 4.45
C LYS A 15 -2.83 15.15 3.71
N LEU A 16 -3.38 14.32 2.82
CA LEU A 16 -2.57 13.41 1.99
C LEU A 16 -1.65 14.21 1.06
N ALA A 17 -2.16 15.25 0.40
CA ALA A 17 -1.39 16.12 -0.48
C ALA A 17 -0.22 16.79 0.25
N GLU A 18 -0.48 17.39 1.41
CA GLU A 18 0.55 18.01 2.25
C GLU A 18 1.62 16.98 2.66
N THR A 19 1.19 15.79 3.09
CA THR A 19 2.11 14.71 3.49
C THR A 19 3.00 14.26 2.34
N VAL A 20 2.44 14.13 1.12
CA VAL A 20 3.21 13.76 -0.09
C VAL A 20 4.27 14.81 -0.40
N LYS A 21 3.92 16.10 -0.35
CA LYS A 21 4.90 17.18 -0.59
C LYS A 21 6.05 17.16 0.40
N ILE A 22 5.73 16.99 1.69
CA ILE A 22 6.74 16.86 2.76
C ILE A 22 7.63 15.63 2.52
N ALA A 23 7.03 14.48 2.18
CA ALA A 23 7.75 13.24 1.94
C ALA A 23 8.72 13.34 0.75
N VAL A 24 8.31 13.96 -0.36
CA VAL A 24 9.19 14.19 -1.53
C VAL A 24 10.39 15.05 -1.14
N ARG A 25 10.17 16.16 -0.43
CA ARG A 25 11.26 17.02 0.03
C ARG A 25 12.19 16.30 1.01
N PHE A 26 11.63 15.49 1.90
CA PHE A 26 12.42 14.68 2.83
C PHE A 26 13.31 13.68 2.06
N LEU A 27 12.74 12.93 1.11
CA LEU A 27 13.48 11.98 0.29
C LEU A 27 14.54 12.65 -0.59
N ASP A 28 14.26 13.84 -1.15
CA ASP A 28 15.26 14.61 -1.91
C ASP A 28 16.43 15.04 -1.01
N ASN A 29 16.16 15.45 0.23
CA ASN A 29 17.22 15.80 1.20
C ASN A 29 18.05 14.57 1.59
N VAL A 30 17.44 13.38 1.70
CA VAL A 30 18.16 12.13 2.03
C VAL A 30 19.28 11.86 1.04
N ILE A 31 19.10 12.14 -0.25
CA ILE A 31 20.15 11.97 -1.27
C ILE A 31 21.43 12.75 -0.91
N ASP A 32 21.29 13.94 -0.34
CA ASP A 32 22.41 14.83 -0.06
C ASP A 32 23.13 14.45 1.25
N VAL A 33 22.40 13.98 2.26
CA VAL A 33 22.97 13.59 3.57
C VAL A 33 23.41 12.12 3.64
N ASN A 34 22.97 11.28 2.69
CA ASN A 34 23.27 9.85 2.71
C ASN A 34 24.76 9.56 2.53
N LYS A 35 25.26 8.57 3.26
CA LYS A 35 26.63 8.05 3.13
C LYS A 35 26.60 6.79 2.29
N PHE A 36 27.01 6.92 1.03
CA PHE A 36 27.02 5.81 0.09
C PHE A 36 28.26 4.92 0.29
N PRO A 37 28.12 3.58 0.19
CA PRO A 37 29.23 2.67 0.39
C PRO A 37 30.26 2.71 -0.74
N LEU A 38 29.82 3.05 -1.97
CA LEU A 38 30.67 3.12 -3.16
C LEU A 38 30.50 4.49 -3.86
N PRO A 39 31.59 5.12 -4.32
CA PRO A 39 31.55 6.40 -5.04
C PRO A 39 30.63 6.39 -6.26
N GLU A 40 30.59 5.29 -7.01
CA GLU A 40 29.80 5.12 -8.23
C GLU A 40 28.30 5.19 -7.94
N ILE A 41 27.86 4.60 -6.81
CA ILE A 41 26.47 4.71 -6.35
C ILE A 41 26.17 6.16 -5.99
N ALA A 42 27.08 6.82 -5.28
CA ALA A 42 26.91 8.20 -4.86
C ALA A 42 26.77 9.15 -6.07
N GLU A 43 27.60 8.96 -7.10
CA GLU A 43 27.55 9.71 -8.34
C GLU A 43 26.21 9.48 -9.06
N MET A 44 25.83 8.22 -9.28
CA MET A 44 24.61 7.89 -10.02
C MET A 44 23.33 8.33 -9.28
N THR A 45 23.29 8.20 -7.95
CA THR A 45 22.15 8.68 -7.15
C THR A 45 22.06 10.20 -7.18
N ARG A 46 23.16 10.94 -7.04
CA ARG A 46 23.13 12.42 -7.13
C ARG A 46 22.82 12.92 -8.55
N LYS A 47 23.27 12.19 -9.57
CA LYS A 47 23.05 12.53 -10.98
C LYS A 47 21.58 12.36 -11.39
N SER A 48 20.94 11.27 -10.98
CA SER A 48 19.55 10.97 -11.34
C SER A 48 18.52 11.51 -10.34
N ARG A 49 18.92 11.66 -9.07
CA ARG A 49 18.07 12.05 -7.94
C ARG A 49 16.74 11.27 -7.85
N LYS A 50 16.74 10.00 -8.25
CA LYS A 50 15.56 9.14 -8.14
C LYS A 50 15.22 8.93 -6.66
N ILE A 51 13.94 9.06 -6.34
CA ILE A 51 13.37 8.75 -5.03
C ILE A 51 12.24 7.72 -5.19
N GLY A 52 11.84 7.10 -4.09
CA GLY A 52 10.79 6.08 -4.05
C GLY A 52 9.77 6.36 -2.97
N LEU A 53 8.79 7.21 -3.27
CA LEU A 53 7.61 7.41 -2.42
C LEU A 53 6.58 6.30 -2.71
N GLY A 54 6.26 5.51 -1.68
CA GLY A 54 5.25 4.46 -1.72
C GLY A 54 4.08 4.72 -0.77
N VAL A 55 3.21 3.73 -0.63
CA VAL A 55 2.08 3.74 0.32
C VAL A 55 2.08 2.47 1.18
N MET A 56 1.38 2.52 2.30
CA MET A 56 1.02 1.37 3.13
C MET A 56 -0.37 1.60 3.75
N GLY A 57 -1.02 0.56 4.26
CA GLY A 57 -2.35 0.65 4.89
C GLY A 57 -3.51 0.71 3.90
N PHE A 58 -3.33 0.21 2.66
CA PHE A 58 -4.40 0.28 1.65
C PHE A 58 -5.61 -0.60 2.01
N ALA A 59 -5.38 -1.83 2.50
CA ALA A 59 -6.46 -2.70 2.96
C ALA A 59 -7.25 -2.07 4.12
N ASP A 60 -6.58 -1.36 5.03
CA ASP A 60 -7.23 -0.69 6.15
C ASP A 60 -8.19 0.41 5.70
N ILE A 61 -7.81 1.17 4.66
CA ILE A 61 -8.67 2.20 4.07
C ILE A 61 -9.91 1.55 3.45
N LEU A 62 -9.73 0.46 2.69
CA LEU A 62 -10.84 -0.26 2.08
C LEU A 62 -11.82 -0.78 3.13
N ILE A 63 -11.31 -1.39 4.21
CA ILE A 63 -12.13 -1.85 5.34
C ILE A 63 -12.91 -0.70 5.97
N LYS A 64 -12.25 0.42 6.27
CA LYS A 64 -12.92 1.59 6.88
C LYS A 64 -13.93 2.27 5.94
N LEU A 65 -13.83 2.05 4.63
CA LEU A 65 -14.80 2.50 3.64
C LEU A 65 -15.87 1.45 3.32
N GLY A 66 -15.75 0.22 3.85
CA GLY A 66 -16.66 -0.89 3.55
C GLY A 66 -16.52 -1.43 2.13
N ILE A 67 -15.34 -1.29 1.51
CA ILE A 67 -15.09 -1.69 0.12
C ILE A 67 -14.35 -3.05 0.12
N PRO A 68 -14.89 -4.08 -0.54
CA PRO A 68 -14.17 -5.35 -0.76
C PRO A 68 -12.89 -5.14 -1.56
N TYR A 69 -11.79 -5.78 -1.15
CA TYR A 69 -10.49 -5.60 -1.79
C TYR A 69 -10.49 -6.03 -3.27
N ASP A 70 -11.18 -7.13 -3.57
CA ASP A 70 -11.32 -7.74 -4.89
C ASP A 70 -12.57 -7.23 -5.62
N SER A 71 -12.72 -5.89 -5.69
CA SER A 71 -13.83 -5.22 -6.37
C SER A 71 -13.37 -4.13 -7.33
N GLU A 72 -14.20 -3.83 -8.33
CA GLU A 72 -13.97 -2.71 -9.27
C GLU A 72 -13.93 -1.36 -8.55
N GLU A 73 -14.67 -1.22 -7.44
CA GLU A 73 -14.65 -0.03 -6.60
C GLU A 73 -13.27 0.15 -5.94
N ALA A 74 -12.68 -0.92 -5.41
CA ALA A 74 -11.32 -0.89 -4.85
C ALA A 74 -10.27 -0.54 -5.92
N LEU A 75 -10.39 -1.10 -7.13
CA LEU A 75 -9.50 -0.76 -8.25
C LEU A 75 -9.61 0.72 -8.63
N THR A 76 -10.84 1.23 -8.74
CA THR A 76 -11.09 2.65 -9.05
C THR A 76 -10.49 3.56 -7.98
N LEU A 77 -10.64 3.19 -6.71
CA LEU A 77 -10.05 3.94 -5.60
C LEU A 77 -8.53 3.90 -5.64
N ALA A 78 -7.93 2.73 -5.89
CA ALA A 78 -6.48 2.55 -6.04
C ALA A 78 -5.91 3.46 -7.13
N GLU A 79 -6.52 3.45 -8.33
CA GLU A 79 -6.11 4.30 -9.46
C GLU A 79 -6.18 5.77 -9.09
N LYS A 80 -7.30 6.19 -8.50
CA LYS A 80 -7.52 7.59 -8.11
C LYS A 80 -6.50 8.04 -7.07
N VAL A 81 -6.35 7.29 -5.97
CA VAL A 81 -5.43 7.65 -4.87
C VAL A 81 -4.00 7.71 -5.37
N MET A 82 -3.57 6.73 -6.17
CA MET A 82 -2.20 6.71 -6.69
C MET A 82 -1.97 7.81 -7.73
N ALA A 83 -2.97 8.14 -8.57
CA ALA A 83 -2.89 9.27 -9.50
C ALA A 83 -2.74 10.60 -8.77
N ASP A 84 -3.50 10.83 -7.70
CA ASP A 84 -3.39 12.05 -6.88
C ASP A 84 -2.00 12.12 -6.20
N ILE A 85 -1.51 11.01 -5.64
CA ILE A 85 -0.16 10.94 -5.05
C ILE A 85 0.92 11.25 -6.09
N GLN A 86 0.82 10.66 -7.29
CA GLN A 86 1.77 10.90 -8.37
C GLN A 86 1.77 12.36 -8.81
N HIS A 87 0.58 12.95 -8.92
CA HIS A 87 0.41 14.34 -9.30
C HIS A 87 1.08 15.28 -8.28
N TRP A 88 0.77 15.11 -6.99
CA TRP A 88 1.36 15.94 -5.94
C TRP A 88 2.86 15.70 -5.76
N ALA A 89 3.34 14.48 -5.96
CA ALA A 89 4.77 14.19 -5.90
C ALA A 89 5.52 14.87 -7.06
N THR A 90 4.93 14.87 -8.26
CA THR A 90 5.48 15.56 -9.43
C THR A 90 5.48 17.07 -9.22
N GLU A 91 4.42 17.62 -8.63
CA GLU A 91 4.35 19.05 -8.31
C GLU A 91 5.41 19.45 -7.27
N ALA A 92 5.57 18.67 -6.20
CA ALA A 92 6.62 18.90 -5.21
C ALA A 92 8.02 18.85 -5.83
N SER A 93 8.28 17.90 -6.74
CA SER A 93 9.54 17.81 -7.48
C SER A 93 9.76 19.01 -8.41
N ARG A 94 8.69 19.56 -9.00
CA ARG A 94 8.72 20.80 -9.80
C ARG A 94 9.05 22.03 -8.95
N GLU A 95 8.40 22.18 -7.81
CA GLU A 95 8.68 23.25 -6.83
C GLU A 95 10.15 23.19 -6.38
N LEU A 96 10.67 22.00 -6.04
CA LEU A 96 12.08 21.82 -5.69
C LEU A 96 13.03 22.12 -6.84
N ALA A 97 12.63 21.88 -8.09
CA ALA A 97 13.45 22.22 -9.26
C ALA A 97 13.62 23.73 -9.42
N GLN A 98 12.60 24.51 -9.08
CA GLN A 98 12.67 25.97 -9.08
C GLN A 98 13.64 26.47 -7.99
N GLU A 99 13.63 25.84 -6.82
CA GLU A 99 14.51 26.21 -5.70
C GLU A 99 15.96 25.74 -5.89
N ARG A 100 16.17 24.53 -6.42
CA ARG A 100 17.46 23.81 -6.34
C ARG A 100 18.04 23.41 -7.71
N GLY A 101 17.32 23.71 -8.79
CA GLY A 101 17.61 23.22 -10.14
C GLY A 101 17.10 21.80 -10.40
N VAL A 102 16.97 21.45 -11.68
CA VAL A 102 16.58 20.11 -12.14
C VAL A 102 17.61 19.04 -11.76
N PHE A 103 17.24 17.75 -11.82
CA PHE A 103 18.23 16.67 -11.62
C PHE A 103 19.38 16.78 -12.65
N PRO A 104 20.65 16.49 -12.29
CA PRO A 104 21.79 16.71 -13.19
C PRO A 104 21.73 15.94 -14.53
N ALA A 105 21.14 14.74 -14.57
CA ALA A 105 20.91 13.99 -15.82
C ALA A 105 19.64 14.41 -16.57
N PHE A 106 19.15 15.64 -16.40
CA PHE A 106 17.94 16.11 -17.08
C PHE A 106 18.09 16.06 -18.60
N ASN A 107 19.22 16.55 -19.12
CA ASN A 107 19.55 16.48 -20.53
C ASN A 107 19.69 15.00 -20.92
N ASP A 108 19.09 14.59 -22.03
CA ASP A 108 18.94 13.18 -22.48
C ASP A 108 17.91 12.34 -21.69
N SER A 109 17.11 12.94 -20.80
CA SER A 109 16.00 12.23 -20.13
C SER A 109 14.71 12.27 -20.96
N ILE A 110 13.70 11.49 -20.54
CA ILE A 110 12.34 11.57 -21.13
C ILE A 110 11.69 12.94 -20.99
N TYR A 111 12.21 13.80 -20.12
CA TYR A 111 11.74 15.16 -19.90
C TYR A 111 12.48 16.20 -20.75
N ASP A 112 13.54 15.81 -21.47
CA ASP A 112 14.31 16.70 -22.34
C ASP A 112 13.62 16.92 -23.70
N VAL A 113 12.41 17.48 -23.63
CA VAL A 113 11.60 17.88 -24.78
C VAL A 113 11.10 19.31 -24.58
N PRO A 114 10.75 20.07 -25.63
CA PRO A 114 10.38 21.48 -25.51
C PRO A 114 9.26 21.78 -24.50
N SER A 115 8.31 20.87 -24.32
CA SER A 115 7.20 20.96 -23.35
C SER A 115 7.40 20.10 -22.09
N GLY A 116 8.61 19.59 -21.87
CA GLY A 116 8.91 18.67 -20.79
C GLY A 116 8.91 19.36 -19.42
N LEU A 117 8.41 18.64 -18.42
CA LEU A 117 8.38 19.12 -17.04
C LEU A 117 9.81 19.27 -16.49
N LYS A 118 10.12 20.43 -15.92
CA LYS A 118 11.38 20.67 -15.21
C LYS A 118 11.26 20.15 -13.78
N LEU A 119 11.90 19.02 -13.50
CA LEU A 119 11.75 18.26 -12.25
C LEU A 119 13.08 18.13 -11.50
N ARG A 120 13.01 18.06 -10.17
CA ARG A 120 14.18 17.85 -9.29
C ARG A 120 14.62 16.39 -9.24
N ASN A 121 13.68 15.47 -9.43
CA ASN A 121 13.87 14.03 -9.30
C ASN A 121 13.47 13.33 -10.60
N ALA A 122 14.33 12.43 -11.13
CA ALA A 122 14.02 11.72 -12.38
C ALA A 122 12.87 10.71 -12.24
N SER A 123 12.61 10.20 -11.04
CA SER A 123 11.39 9.47 -10.70
C SER A 123 11.06 9.71 -9.23
N CYS A 124 9.76 9.73 -8.91
CA CYS A 124 9.29 10.06 -7.56
C CYS A 124 8.62 8.90 -6.82
N THR A 125 7.94 7.98 -7.51
CA THR A 125 7.03 7.02 -6.90
C THR A 125 7.44 5.57 -7.17
N THR A 126 7.35 4.75 -6.12
CA THR A 126 7.64 3.30 -6.10
C THR A 126 6.83 2.68 -4.98
N ILE A 127 6.12 1.58 -5.25
CA ILE A 127 5.50 0.79 -4.18
C ILE A 127 6.48 -0.31 -3.78
N ALA A 128 7.14 -0.13 -2.64
CA ALA A 128 8.07 -1.09 -2.06
C ALA A 128 7.40 -1.89 -0.92
N PRO A 129 7.94 -3.07 -0.54
CA PRO A 129 7.48 -3.78 0.64
C PRO A 129 7.65 -2.93 1.90
N THR A 130 6.64 -2.90 2.76
CA THR A 130 6.67 -2.09 4.00
C THR A 130 6.65 -2.94 5.27
N GLY A 131 7.07 -4.21 5.22
CA GLY A 131 6.85 -5.19 6.29
C GLY A 131 7.16 -4.69 7.71
N THR A 132 8.37 -4.18 7.97
CA THR A 132 8.71 -3.64 9.31
C THR A 132 8.04 -2.29 9.59
N LEU A 133 7.90 -1.43 8.57
CA LEU A 133 7.32 -0.09 8.73
C LEU A 133 5.83 -0.15 9.06
N SER A 134 5.10 -1.09 8.45
CA SER A 134 3.67 -1.27 8.67
C SER A 134 3.39 -1.82 10.08
N ILE A 135 4.28 -2.64 10.64
CA ILE A 135 4.21 -3.06 12.05
C ILE A 135 4.38 -1.85 12.99
N ILE A 136 5.38 -1.00 12.73
CA ILE A 136 5.60 0.23 13.53
C ILE A 136 4.39 1.17 13.43
N ALA A 137 3.82 1.30 12.23
CA ALA A 137 2.67 2.16 11.99
C ALA A 137 1.32 1.55 12.42
N GLY A 138 1.28 0.25 12.75
CA GLY A 138 0.06 -0.46 13.10
C GLY A 138 -0.96 -0.53 11.95
N CYS A 139 -0.48 -0.73 10.72
CA CYS A 139 -1.31 -0.76 9.51
C CYS A 139 -0.99 -1.97 8.61
N SER A 140 -1.81 -2.22 7.60
CA SER A 140 -1.52 -3.23 6.57
C SER A 140 -0.27 -2.86 5.77
N SER A 141 0.43 -3.87 5.24
CA SER A 141 1.66 -3.66 4.47
C SER A 141 1.36 -3.22 3.03
N GLY A 142 2.03 -2.17 2.56
CA GLY A 142 2.00 -1.76 1.17
C GLY A 142 0.57 -1.58 0.62
N ILE A 143 0.37 -2.18 -0.54
CA ILE A 143 -0.96 -2.35 -1.15
C ILE A 143 -1.48 -3.78 -0.96
N GLU A 144 -0.97 -4.53 0.00
CA GLU A 144 -1.36 -5.93 0.20
C GLU A 144 -2.72 -6.03 0.91
N PRO A 145 -3.52 -7.07 0.59
CA PRO A 145 -4.68 -7.43 1.40
C PRO A 145 -4.22 -7.96 2.77
N LEU A 146 -5.18 -8.13 3.68
CA LEU A 146 -4.88 -8.78 4.96
C LEU A 146 -4.42 -10.21 4.73
N PHE A 147 -3.32 -10.62 5.36
CA PHE A 147 -2.86 -12.01 5.28
C PHE A 147 -3.72 -12.95 6.12
N ALA A 148 -4.05 -12.52 7.34
CA ALA A 148 -4.91 -13.22 8.27
C ALA A 148 -5.71 -12.22 9.12
N LEU A 149 -6.92 -12.62 9.51
CA LEU A 149 -7.76 -11.84 10.44
C LEU A 149 -7.47 -12.15 11.90
N SER A 150 -6.97 -13.34 12.17
CA SER A 150 -6.58 -13.81 13.50
C SER A 150 -5.38 -14.75 13.33
N TYR A 151 -4.42 -14.70 14.24
CA TYR A 151 -3.28 -15.62 14.24
C TYR A 151 -2.74 -15.84 15.65
N THR A 152 -2.13 -17.00 15.85
CA THR A 152 -1.51 -17.35 17.13
C THR A 152 -0.04 -16.96 17.14
N ARG A 153 0.34 -16.12 18.09
CA ARG A 153 1.73 -15.74 18.34
C ARG A 153 2.29 -16.54 19.51
N ASN A 154 3.39 -17.25 19.27
CA ASN A 154 4.14 -17.89 20.34
C ASN A 154 4.88 -16.82 21.15
N ILE A 155 4.58 -16.75 22.45
CA ILE A 155 5.27 -15.87 23.39
C ILE A 155 6.28 -16.66 24.24
N LEU A 156 7.07 -15.93 25.03
CA LEU A 156 8.02 -16.53 25.97
C LEU A 156 7.28 -17.50 26.91
N ASP A 157 8.00 -18.55 27.33
CA ASP A 157 7.49 -19.65 28.17
C ASP A 157 6.49 -20.60 27.50
N GLY A 158 6.39 -20.56 26.16
CA GLY A 158 5.58 -21.53 25.39
C GLY A 158 4.08 -21.25 25.41
N ALA A 159 3.66 -20.13 25.99
CA ALA A 159 2.29 -19.67 25.89
C ALA A 159 1.97 -19.18 24.47
N GLN A 160 0.70 -19.32 24.10
CA GLN A 160 0.15 -18.88 22.82
C GLN A 160 -0.77 -17.70 23.06
N LEU A 161 -0.54 -16.60 22.35
CA LEU A 161 -1.39 -15.42 22.39
C LEU A 161 -2.15 -15.32 21.06
N LEU A 162 -3.48 -15.22 21.15
CA LEU A 162 -4.33 -14.95 20.01
C LEU A 162 -4.29 -13.45 19.68
N GLU A 163 -3.77 -13.11 18.51
CA GLU A 163 -3.78 -11.74 17.98
C GLU A 163 -4.84 -11.64 16.88
N VAL A 164 -5.78 -10.71 17.04
CA VAL A 164 -6.89 -10.46 16.10
C VAL A 164 -6.69 -9.11 15.42
N ASN A 165 -7.03 -9.01 14.14
CA ASN A 165 -7.06 -7.75 13.42
C ASN A 165 -7.99 -6.77 14.15
N PRO A 166 -7.52 -5.56 14.50
CA PRO A 166 -8.27 -4.65 15.36
C PRO A 166 -9.57 -4.16 14.72
N TYR A 167 -9.60 -4.01 13.39
CA TYR A 167 -10.81 -3.59 12.68
C TYR A 167 -11.85 -4.70 12.63
N PHE A 168 -11.41 -5.94 12.46
CA PHE A 168 -12.30 -7.10 12.48
C PHE A 168 -12.87 -7.34 13.88
N GLU A 169 -12.03 -7.23 14.91
CA GLU A 169 -12.47 -7.35 16.30
C GLU A 169 -13.49 -6.27 16.69
N GLU A 170 -13.23 -5.01 16.30
CA GLU A 170 -14.14 -3.88 16.52
C GLU A 170 -15.53 -4.17 15.92
N VAL A 171 -15.57 -4.59 14.65
CA VAL A 171 -16.81 -4.90 13.92
C VAL A 171 -17.50 -6.13 14.50
N ALA A 172 -16.76 -7.19 14.82
CA ALA A 172 -17.30 -8.41 15.40
C ALA A 172 -17.98 -8.16 16.74
N LYS A 173 -17.40 -7.27 17.57
CA LYS A 173 -17.97 -6.87 18.85
C LYS A 173 -19.19 -5.98 18.67
N SER A 174 -19.17 -5.04 17.73
CA SER A 174 -20.31 -4.14 17.50
C SER A 174 -21.52 -4.84 16.89
N GLU A 175 -21.30 -5.79 15.99
CA GLU A 175 -22.33 -6.58 15.31
C GLU A 175 -22.76 -7.83 16.11
N GLY A 176 -22.11 -8.11 17.23
CA GLY A 176 -22.53 -9.15 18.18
C GLY A 176 -22.20 -10.59 17.78
N PHE A 177 -21.30 -10.81 16.82
CA PHE A 177 -20.85 -12.15 16.41
C PHE A 177 -19.47 -12.55 16.95
N TYR A 178 -18.82 -11.69 17.74
CA TYR A 178 -17.53 -11.99 18.36
C TYR A 178 -17.60 -13.17 19.33
N SER A 179 -16.70 -14.15 19.17
CA SER A 179 -16.41 -15.18 20.18
C SER A 179 -14.93 -15.59 20.11
N GLU A 180 -14.35 -16.00 21.24
CA GLU A 180 -12.98 -16.53 21.27
C GLU A 180 -12.85 -17.77 20.38
N GLU A 181 -13.89 -18.60 20.31
CA GLU A 181 -13.96 -19.78 19.44
C GLU A 181 -13.88 -19.41 17.96
N LEU A 182 -14.60 -18.36 17.54
CA LEU A 182 -14.54 -17.85 16.17
C LEU A 182 -13.13 -17.34 15.83
N MET A 183 -12.53 -16.57 16.75
CA MET A 183 -11.17 -16.04 16.56
C MET A 183 -10.12 -17.15 16.52
N GLN A 184 -10.28 -18.20 17.31
CA GLN A 184 -9.41 -19.38 17.30
C GLN A 184 -9.55 -20.17 15.99
N ARG A 185 -10.79 -20.40 15.51
CA ARG A 185 -11.03 -21.06 14.21
C ARG A 185 -10.36 -20.32 13.06
N LEU A 186 -10.43 -18.98 13.05
CA LEU A 186 -9.73 -18.15 12.06
C LEU A 186 -8.20 -18.29 12.18
N ALA A 187 -7.66 -18.31 13.40
CA ALA A 187 -6.23 -18.51 13.63
C ALA A 187 -5.74 -19.91 13.21
N ASP A 188 -6.61 -20.92 13.28
CA ASP A 188 -6.35 -22.29 12.84
C ASP A 188 -6.50 -22.46 11.31
N GLY A 189 -6.84 -21.40 10.58
CA GLY A 189 -6.90 -21.36 9.12
C GLY A 189 -8.29 -21.61 8.51
N ALA A 190 -9.36 -21.56 9.31
CA ALA A 190 -10.71 -21.57 8.77
C ALA A 190 -10.96 -20.31 7.92
N LYS A 191 -11.70 -20.46 6.82
CA LYS A 191 -12.05 -19.36 5.93
C LYS A 191 -13.24 -18.60 6.47
N LEU A 192 -13.19 -17.26 6.42
CA LEU A 192 -14.27 -16.43 6.95
C LEU A 192 -15.58 -16.66 6.16
N HIS A 193 -15.47 -16.90 4.85
CA HIS A 193 -16.62 -17.14 3.99
C HIS A 193 -17.45 -18.38 4.37
N ASP A 194 -16.84 -19.38 5.03
CA ASP A 194 -17.48 -20.63 5.42
C ASP A 194 -18.19 -20.54 6.79
N MET A 195 -18.25 -19.36 7.41
CA MET A 195 -18.75 -19.15 8.78
C MET A 195 -20.15 -18.54 8.77
N ASP A 196 -21.18 -19.34 9.02
CA ASP A 196 -22.60 -18.92 8.97
C ASP A 196 -22.94 -17.82 9.98
N GLU A 197 -22.22 -17.74 11.09
CA GLU A 197 -22.40 -16.73 12.14
C GLU A 197 -21.92 -15.33 11.74
N VAL A 198 -21.15 -15.20 10.66
CA VAL A 198 -20.62 -13.91 10.18
C VAL A 198 -21.52 -13.35 9.07
N PRO A 199 -21.99 -12.09 9.17
CA PRO A 199 -22.82 -11.48 8.12
C PRO A 199 -22.09 -11.37 6.76
N ASP A 200 -22.80 -11.58 5.66
CA ASP A 200 -22.22 -11.59 4.31
C ASP A 200 -21.52 -10.27 3.93
N GLY A 201 -22.04 -9.12 4.37
CA GLY A 201 -21.39 -7.83 4.15
C GLY A 201 -20.03 -7.73 4.83
N ILE A 202 -19.85 -8.36 5.99
CA ILE A 202 -18.55 -8.40 6.69
C ILE A 202 -17.60 -9.37 5.97
N LYS A 203 -18.09 -10.54 5.55
CA LYS A 203 -17.30 -11.51 4.79
C LYS A 203 -16.67 -10.88 3.55
N GLN A 204 -17.44 -10.09 2.80
CA GLN A 204 -16.97 -9.41 1.60
C GLN A 204 -15.86 -8.38 1.86
N VAL A 205 -15.91 -7.68 3.00
CA VAL A 205 -14.94 -6.61 3.31
C VAL A 205 -13.65 -7.18 3.91
N PHE A 206 -13.76 -8.24 4.72
CA PHE A 206 -12.63 -8.84 5.45
C PHE A 206 -12.02 -10.05 4.73
N VAL A 207 -11.91 -9.97 3.40
CA VAL A 207 -11.23 -10.99 2.59
C VAL A 207 -9.74 -11.06 2.89
N THR A 208 -9.21 -12.28 3.01
CA THR A 208 -7.78 -12.50 3.18
C THR A 208 -7.08 -12.77 1.85
N ALA A 209 -5.75 -12.64 1.88
CA ALA A 209 -4.90 -12.78 0.70
C ALA A 209 -5.02 -14.15 0.02
N HIS A 210 -5.45 -15.19 0.75
CA HIS A 210 -5.66 -16.56 0.25
C HIS A 210 -7.07 -16.82 -0.30
N GLU A 211 -8.02 -15.93 0.01
CA GLU A 211 -9.40 -16.01 -0.49
C GLU A 211 -9.58 -15.21 -1.79
N ILE A 212 -8.70 -14.22 -2.03
CA ILE A 212 -8.71 -13.40 -3.24
C ILE A 212 -8.13 -14.17 -4.43
N GLN A 213 -8.87 -14.20 -5.55
CA GLN A 213 -8.41 -14.83 -6.79
C GLN A 213 -7.16 -14.16 -7.36
N PRO A 214 -6.21 -14.92 -7.96
CA PRO A 214 -4.97 -14.38 -8.54
C PRO A 214 -5.18 -13.19 -9.49
N GLU A 215 -6.21 -13.23 -10.33
CA GLU A 215 -6.53 -12.16 -11.28
C GLU A 215 -6.76 -10.80 -10.58
N TRP A 216 -7.43 -10.80 -9.42
CA TRP A 216 -7.67 -9.56 -8.66
C TRP A 216 -6.39 -8.98 -8.06
N HIS A 217 -5.44 -9.83 -7.66
CA HIS A 217 -4.12 -9.36 -7.23
C HIS A 217 -3.40 -8.64 -8.38
N VAL A 218 -3.43 -9.21 -9.59
CA VAL A 218 -2.82 -8.63 -10.79
C VAL A 218 -3.53 -7.33 -11.19
N LYS A 219 -4.87 -7.30 -11.20
CA LYS A 219 -5.65 -6.09 -11.46
C LYS A 219 -5.31 -4.97 -10.48
N MET A 220 -5.20 -5.27 -9.20
CA MET A 220 -4.81 -4.29 -8.19
C MET A 220 -3.39 -3.77 -8.40
N GLN A 221 -2.44 -4.66 -8.75
CA GLN A 221 -1.08 -4.26 -9.09
C GLN A 221 -1.08 -3.31 -10.31
N ALA A 222 -1.87 -3.63 -11.35
CA ALA A 222 -2.01 -2.82 -12.55
C ALA A 222 -2.62 -1.44 -12.24
N ALA A 223 -3.65 -1.38 -11.39
CA ALA A 223 -4.29 -0.13 -10.95
C ALA A 223 -3.27 0.85 -10.33
N PHE A 224 -2.43 0.39 -9.40
CA PHE A 224 -1.36 1.22 -8.84
C PHE A 224 -0.23 1.53 -9.84
N GLN A 225 0.08 0.59 -10.74
CA GLN A 225 1.18 0.74 -11.70
C GLN A 225 0.91 1.86 -12.73
N LYS A 226 -0.37 2.13 -13.07
CA LYS A 226 -0.77 3.24 -13.97
C LYS A 226 -0.19 4.60 -13.56
N SER A 227 -0.02 4.83 -12.25
CA SER A 227 0.46 6.09 -11.68
C SER A 227 1.75 5.92 -10.85
N THR A 228 2.52 4.86 -11.09
CA THR A 228 3.82 4.63 -10.42
C THR A 228 4.96 4.77 -11.43
N HIS A 229 5.96 5.61 -11.12
CA HIS A 229 7.08 5.86 -12.04
C HIS A 229 8.00 4.64 -12.21
N ASN A 230 8.32 3.96 -11.11
CA ASN A 230 9.13 2.76 -11.15
C ASN A 230 8.22 1.51 -11.16
N ALA A 231 8.32 0.64 -10.16
CA ALA A 231 7.57 -0.61 -10.10
C ALA A 231 6.69 -0.71 -8.85
N VAL A 232 5.73 -1.62 -8.92
CA VAL A 232 4.88 -2.03 -7.81
C VAL A 232 5.27 -3.41 -7.30
N SER A 233 5.71 -3.47 -6.04
CA SER A 233 5.90 -4.73 -5.31
C SER A 233 4.59 -5.11 -4.63
N LYS A 234 3.93 -6.11 -5.20
CA LYS A 234 2.73 -6.74 -4.66
C LYS A 234 2.81 -8.25 -4.88
N THR A 235 2.39 -9.01 -3.90
CA THR A 235 2.33 -10.47 -3.94
C THR A 235 1.05 -10.92 -4.64
N VAL A 236 1.18 -11.89 -5.55
CA VAL A 236 0.06 -12.62 -6.14
C VAL A 236 0.02 -14.00 -5.48
N ASN A 237 -1.00 -14.24 -4.65
CA ASN A 237 -1.16 -15.52 -3.98
C ASN A 237 -1.98 -16.46 -4.87
N PHE A 238 -1.53 -17.71 -4.93
CA PHE A 238 -2.24 -18.80 -5.58
C PHE A 238 -2.62 -19.86 -4.55
N PRO A 239 -3.73 -20.58 -4.76
CA PRO A 239 -4.05 -21.74 -3.95
C PRO A 239 -3.00 -22.86 -4.16
N GLN A 240 -2.91 -23.78 -3.21
CA GLN A 240 -1.91 -24.85 -3.24
C GLN A 240 -2.06 -25.76 -4.47
N GLU A 241 -3.29 -25.95 -4.93
CA GLU A 241 -3.69 -26.73 -6.08
C GLU A 241 -3.47 -26.04 -7.44
N ALA A 242 -2.97 -24.79 -7.46
CA ALA A 242 -2.75 -24.06 -8.69
C ALA A 242 -1.78 -24.77 -9.65
N THR A 243 -2.15 -24.83 -10.92
CA THR A 243 -1.34 -25.49 -11.94
C THR A 243 -0.39 -24.52 -12.65
N ARG A 244 0.56 -25.06 -13.43
CA ARG A 244 1.40 -24.22 -14.31
C ARG A 244 0.59 -23.45 -15.34
N GLU A 245 -0.54 -24.00 -15.79
CA GLU A 245 -1.42 -23.32 -16.73
C GLU A 245 -2.14 -22.15 -16.07
N ASP A 246 -2.51 -22.26 -14.79
CA ASP A 246 -3.14 -21.16 -14.05
C ASP A 246 -2.16 -20.02 -13.77
N ILE A 247 -0.88 -20.33 -13.54
CA ILE A 247 0.19 -19.33 -13.38
C ILE A 247 0.53 -18.65 -14.71
N ALA A 248 0.36 -19.35 -15.83
CA ALA A 248 0.71 -18.84 -17.16
C ALA A 248 -0.35 -17.89 -17.77
N LYS A 249 -1.60 -17.94 -17.26
CA LYS A 249 -2.70 -17.04 -17.66
C LYS A 249 -2.50 -15.66 -17.04
#